data_AF-A0A7C2K9V3-F1
#
_entry.id   AF-A0A7C2K9V3-F1
#
_cell.length_a   1.000
_cell.length_b   1.000
_cell.length_c   1.000
_cell.angle_alpha   90.00
_cell.angle_beta   90.00
_cell.angle_gamma   90.00
#
_symmetry.space_group_name_H-M   'P 1'
#
loop_
_entity.id
_entity.type
_entity.pdbx_description
1 polymer ?
#
loop_
_entity_poly.entity_id
_entity_poly.type
_entity_poly.pdbx_seq_one_letter_code
_entity_poly.pdbx_strand_id
1 'polypeptide(L)'
;MTSQPPTPQSPPADEAALRGPLPRESRVRVGPPPEVEPAPGRIPLRRSLRWWSPFEAPGSEPYLAVFLTPRAYIRCCAHAGSDLEHEVGGALVGTWRRDRATGRPFVVVEAALPARHTRHGRSYLTFTHDSLVDLHDELDARYPDKLLVGWYHTHPGMDVFLSGYDLWLHEHFFPYPWQVALVIEPHAPAGGFFVRGPDGQPDPRRYCGFGELLRGGRVPQADLAESPRTIVAWTNLRRDGLASGGG
;
A
#
# COMPACT_ATOMS: atom_id res chain seq x y z
N MET A 1 46.93 30.06 -14.95
CA MET A 1 45.75 29.90 -15.83
C MET A 1 44.84 28.87 -15.17
N THR A 2 43.78 29.34 -14.55
CA THR A 2 42.82 28.57 -13.75
C THR A 2 41.67 28.10 -14.65
N SER A 3 41.48 26.80 -14.79
CA SER A 3 40.40 26.22 -15.60
C SER A 3 39.16 25.97 -14.72
N GLN A 4 38.03 26.58 -15.10
CA GLN A 4 36.71 26.32 -14.50
C GLN A 4 36.22 24.89 -14.81
N PRO A 5 35.44 24.26 -13.91
CA PRO A 5 34.75 23.01 -14.22
C PRO A 5 33.56 23.25 -15.18
N PRO A 6 33.19 22.23 -15.99
CA PRO A 6 32.10 22.37 -16.95
C PRO A 6 30.73 22.47 -16.26
N THR A 7 29.90 23.36 -16.80
CA THR A 7 28.49 23.56 -16.43
C THR A 7 27.68 22.28 -16.69
N PRO A 8 26.77 21.86 -15.79
CA PRO A 8 25.92 20.70 -16.05
C PRO A 8 25.02 20.96 -17.27
N GLN A 9 25.09 20.07 -18.25
CA GLN A 9 24.21 20.06 -19.40
C GLN A 9 22.76 19.86 -18.94
N SER A 10 21.86 20.67 -19.49
CA SER A 10 20.42 20.51 -19.31
C SER A 10 19.97 19.11 -19.76
N PRO A 11 18.96 18.51 -19.10
CA PRO A 11 18.48 17.19 -19.47
C PRO A 11 17.91 17.17 -20.90
N PRO A 12 17.91 15.99 -21.57
CA PRO A 12 17.40 15.83 -22.92
C PRO A 12 15.91 16.22 -23.00
N ALA A 13 15.50 16.72 -24.17
CA ALA A 13 14.22 17.37 -24.45
C ALA A 13 12.94 16.53 -24.16
N ASP A 14 13.07 15.28 -23.71
CA ASP A 14 11.95 14.40 -23.37
C ASP A 14 11.48 14.54 -21.91
N GLU A 15 12.30 15.15 -21.02
CA GLU A 15 11.86 15.48 -19.64
C GLU A 15 10.97 16.73 -19.58
N ALA A 16 11.00 17.58 -20.61
CA ALA A 16 10.17 18.78 -20.67
C ALA A 16 8.70 18.47 -21.04
N ALA A 17 8.43 17.34 -21.71
CA ALA A 17 7.09 16.92 -22.11
C ALA A 17 6.23 16.39 -20.94
N LEU A 18 6.86 16.02 -19.82
CA LEU A 18 6.18 15.61 -18.58
C LEU A 18 5.70 16.80 -17.72
N ARG A 19 6.01 18.04 -18.12
CA ARG A 19 5.44 19.26 -17.52
C ARG A 19 4.12 19.65 -18.20
N GLY A 20 3.23 18.69 -18.38
CA GLY A 20 1.82 19.00 -18.58
C GLY A 20 1.33 19.87 -17.41
N PRO A 21 0.42 20.84 -17.64
CA PRO A 21 -0.06 21.68 -16.55
C PRO A 21 -0.58 20.78 -15.44
N LEU A 22 -0.03 20.94 -14.22
CA LEU A 22 -0.59 20.34 -13.02
C LEU A 22 -2.10 20.58 -13.07
N PRO A 23 -2.94 19.53 -12.93
CA PRO A 23 -4.37 19.69 -13.02
C PRO A 23 -4.78 20.80 -12.05
N ARG A 24 -5.42 21.84 -12.59
CA ARG A 24 -5.95 22.97 -11.82
C ARG A 24 -6.72 22.42 -10.63
N GLU A 25 -6.34 22.87 -9.43
CA GLU A 25 -6.86 22.43 -8.15
C GLU A 25 -8.37 22.16 -8.21
N SER A 26 -8.74 20.89 -8.32
CA SER A 26 -10.12 20.48 -8.15
C SER A 26 -10.38 20.44 -6.65
N ARG A 27 -11.10 21.45 -6.17
CA ARG A 27 -11.61 21.58 -4.81
C ARG A 27 -12.70 20.54 -4.50
N VAL A 28 -12.45 19.27 -4.80
CA VAL A 28 -13.26 18.19 -4.25
C VAL A 28 -12.45 17.54 -3.15
N ARG A 29 -12.62 18.05 -1.92
CA ARG A 29 -12.21 17.30 -0.73
C ARG A 29 -13.18 16.14 -0.60
N VAL A 30 -12.93 15.06 -1.33
CA VAL A 30 -13.64 13.79 -1.15
C VAL A 30 -12.91 13.05 -0.05
N GLY A 31 -13.43 13.17 1.16
CA GLY A 31 -12.91 12.39 2.24
C GLY A 31 -13.83 12.44 3.45
N PRO A 32 -13.77 11.43 4.33
CA PRO A 32 -14.56 11.43 5.56
C PRO A 32 -14.30 12.70 6.39
N PRO A 33 -15.32 13.22 7.11
CA PRO A 33 -15.18 14.42 7.90
C PRO A 33 -14.01 14.29 8.90
N PRO A 34 -13.38 15.41 9.33
CA PRO A 34 -12.24 15.46 10.26
C PRO A 34 -12.49 14.86 11.66
N GLU A 35 -13.61 14.17 11.85
CA GLU A 35 -14.12 13.62 13.09
C GLU A 35 -14.10 12.07 13.12
N VAL A 36 -13.61 11.42 12.06
CA VAL A 36 -13.44 9.97 12.08
C VAL A 36 -12.26 9.65 13.00
N GLU A 37 -12.58 9.13 14.17
CA GLU A 37 -11.64 8.53 15.11
C GLU A 37 -11.61 7.00 14.89
N PRO A 38 -10.45 6.34 15.13
CA PRO A 38 -10.37 4.90 14.99
C PRO A 38 -11.24 4.21 16.03
N ALA A 39 -12.18 3.39 15.59
CA ALA A 39 -13.05 2.63 16.48
C ALA A 39 -12.21 1.70 17.39
N PRO A 40 -12.57 1.49 18.67
CA PRO A 40 -11.86 0.58 19.54
C PRO A 40 -11.84 -0.86 19.01
N GLY A 41 -10.70 -1.55 19.10
CA GLY A 41 -10.51 -2.91 18.61
C GLY A 41 -9.42 -3.69 19.36
N ARG A 42 -9.14 -4.90 18.88
CA ARG A 42 -7.97 -5.69 19.30
C ARG A 42 -7.14 -6.00 18.07
N ILE A 43 -5.84 -5.73 18.15
CA ILE A 43 -4.91 -6.15 17.10
C ILE A 43 -4.97 -7.68 16.97
N PRO A 44 -5.19 -8.22 15.76
CA PRO A 44 -5.47 -9.64 15.56
C PRO A 44 -4.20 -10.52 15.51
N LEU A 45 -3.21 -10.28 16.39
CA LEU A 45 -1.91 -10.97 16.37
C LEU A 45 -2.04 -12.50 16.38
N ARG A 46 -2.94 -13.05 17.22
CA ARG A 46 -3.18 -14.51 17.32
C ARG A 46 -3.77 -15.15 16.06
N ARG A 47 -4.22 -14.32 15.10
CA ARG A 47 -4.87 -14.75 13.86
C ARG A 47 -4.07 -14.28 12.64
N SER A 48 -2.85 -13.77 12.83
CA SER A 48 -2.01 -13.25 11.77
C SER A 48 -0.64 -13.88 11.76
N LEU A 49 -0.06 -14.04 10.57
CA LEU A 49 1.37 -14.24 10.39
C LEU A 49 2.05 -12.90 10.13
N ARG A 50 3.13 -12.61 10.85
CA ARG A 50 3.90 -11.39 10.62
C ARG A 50 4.86 -11.58 9.45
N TRP A 51 4.80 -10.62 8.55
CA TRP A 51 5.77 -10.38 7.48
C TRP A 51 6.59 -9.15 7.85
N TRP A 52 7.92 -9.28 7.76
CA TRP A 52 8.92 -8.29 8.12
C TRP A 52 9.53 -7.71 6.85
N SER A 53 9.59 -6.38 6.82
CA SER A 53 10.36 -5.67 5.80
C SER A 53 11.85 -5.68 6.12
N PRO A 54 12.74 -5.76 5.11
CA PRO A 54 14.17 -5.60 5.31
C PRO A 54 14.57 -4.21 5.85
N PHE A 55 13.64 -3.24 5.81
CA PHE A 55 13.86 -1.89 6.30
C PHE A 55 13.39 -1.67 7.75
N GLU A 56 12.76 -2.67 8.38
CA GLU A 56 12.34 -2.59 9.78
C GLU A 56 13.54 -2.87 10.71
N ALA A 57 13.83 -1.92 11.60
CA ALA A 57 14.80 -2.15 12.66
C ALA A 57 14.18 -3.08 13.74
N PRO A 58 14.95 -4.01 14.34
CA PRO A 58 14.47 -4.81 15.45
C PRO A 58 13.90 -3.91 16.57
N GLY A 59 12.65 -4.17 16.98
CA GLY A 59 11.96 -3.39 18.01
C GLY A 59 11.36 -2.06 17.54
N SER A 60 11.54 -1.67 16.27
CA SER A 60 10.85 -0.54 15.66
C SER A 60 9.58 -1.02 14.96
N GLU A 61 8.42 -0.65 15.48
CA GLU A 61 7.14 -0.93 14.84
C GLU A 61 6.59 0.32 14.16
N PRO A 62 6.01 0.22 12.95
CA PRO A 62 5.38 1.38 12.31
C PRO A 62 4.23 1.90 13.18
N TYR A 63 4.03 3.22 13.19
CA TYR A 63 2.97 3.86 13.97
C TYR A 63 1.60 3.21 13.73
N LEU A 64 1.27 2.95 12.46
CA LEU A 64 0.08 2.23 12.03
C LEU A 64 0.43 0.77 11.70
N ALA A 65 -0.23 -0.18 12.35
CA ALA A 65 -0.11 -1.60 11.99
C ALA A 65 -1.05 -1.94 10.81
N VAL A 66 -0.55 -2.68 9.82
CA VAL A 66 -1.33 -3.09 8.65
C VAL A 66 -1.63 -4.58 8.72
N PHE A 67 -2.89 -4.96 8.53
CA PHE A 67 -3.31 -6.35 8.40
C PHE A 67 -3.99 -6.58 7.06
N LEU A 68 -3.61 -7.64 6.36
CA LEU A 68 -4.13 -7.97 5.04
C LEU A 68 -4.90 -9.29 5.11
N THR A 69 -6.15 -9.27 4.64
CA THR A 69 -6.93 -10.50 4.51
C THR A 69 -6.53 -11.30 3.27
N PRO A 70 -6.70 -12.64 3.27
CA PRO A 70 -6.43 -13.47 2.11
C PRO A 70 -7.25 -13.08 0.88
N ARG A 71 -8.50 -12.62 1.11
CA ARG A 71 -9.39 -12.18 0.06
C ARG A 71 -8.87 -10.91 -0.62
N ALA A 72 -8.42 -9.93 0.17
CA ALA A 72 -7.85 -8.70 -0.37
C ALA A 72 -6.56 -9.00 -1.14
N TYR A 73 -5.64 -9.80 -0.57
CA TYR A 73 -4.41 -10.20 -1.24
C TYR A 73 -4.66 -10.81 -2.63
N ILE A 74 -5.53 -11.84 -2.70
CA ILE A 74 -5.86 -12.50 -3.97
C ILE A 74 -6.43 -11.51 -4.99
N ARG A 75 -7.29 -10.58 -4.56
CA ARG A 75 -7.88 -9.59 -5.47
C ARG A 75 -6.86 -8.58 -5.98
N CYS A 76 -5.97 -8.08 -5.11
CA CYS A 76 -4.89 -7.19 -5.53
C CYS A 76 -3.97 -7.89 -6.53
N CYS A 77 -3.52 -9.12 -6.23
CA CYS A 77 -2.62 -9.86 -7.12
C CYS A 77 -3.30 -10.26 -8.44
N ALA A 78 -4.58 -10.63 -8.42
CA ALA A 78 -5.32 -10.94 -9.64
C ALA A 78 -5.47 -9.72 -10.56
N HIS A 79 -5.72 -8.53 -10.00
CA HIS A 79 -5.76 -7.30 -10.79
C HIS A 79 -4.35 -6.89 -11.24
N ALA A 80 -3.35 -6.99 -10.36
CA ALA A 80 -1.96 -6.70 -10.72
C ALA A 80 -1.47 -7.54 -11.91
N GLY A 81 -1.94 -8.78 -12.02
CA GLY A 81 -1.62 -9.66 -13.15
C GLY A 81 -2.48 -9.46 -14.40
N SER A 82 -3.44 -8.51 -14.43
CA SER A 82 -4.32 -8.31 -15.59
C SER A 82 -3.68 -7.47 -16.70
N ASP A 83 -2.71 -6.63 -16.36
CA ASP A 83 -1.87 -5.91 -17.31
C ASP A 83 -0.43 -5.91 -16.77
N LEU A 84 0.47 -6.53 -17.54
CA LEU A 84 1.88 -6.68 -17.19
C LEU A 84 2.77 -5.63 -17.85
N GLU A 85 2.21 -4.76 -18.69
CA GLU A 85 2.94 -3.74 -19.43
C GLU A 85 2.65 -2.33 -18.91
N HIS A 86 1.46 -2.12 -18.33
CA HIS A 86 1.02 -0.85 -17.79
C HIS A 86 0.68 -0.93 -16.31
N GLU A 87 0.81 0.21 -15.63
CA GLU A 87 0.38 0.30 -14.24
C GLU A 87 -1.13 0.17 -14.13
N VAL A 88 -1.58 -0.70 -13.23
CA VAL A 88 -2.98 -0.84 -12.81
C VAL A 88 -3.07 -0.59 -11.33
N GLY A 89 -4.24 -0.18 -10.84
CA GLY A 89 -4.42 0.06 -9.42
C GLY A 89 -5.87 0.22 -8.99
N GLY A 90 -6.04 0.50 -7.72
CA GLY A 90 -7.36 0.58 -7.11
C GLY A 90 -7.34 0.95 -5.65
N ALA A 91 -8.52 0.95 -5.03
CA ALA A 91 -8.66 1.28 -3.63
C ALA A 91 -8.59 0.04 -2.73
N LEU A 92 -8.07 0.23 -1.52
CA LEU A 92 -8.09 -0.73 -0.44
C LEU A 92 -9.23 -0.40 0.51
N VAL A 93 -10.07 -1.39 0.80
CA VAL A 93 -11.27 -1.24 1.62
C VAL A 93 -11.13 -2.04 2.91
N GLY A 94 -11.52 -1.43 4.03
CA GLY A 94 -11.30 -2.07 5.31
C GLY A 94 -11.81 -1.30 6.51
N THR A 95 -11.23 -1.59 7.67
CA THR A 95 -11.49 -0.87 8.92
C THR A 95 -10.23 -0.24 9.48
N TRP A 96 -10.38 0.91 10.11
CA TRP A 96 -9.36 1.56 10.91
C TRP A 96 -9.78 1.56 12.38
N ARG A 97 -8.88 1.11 13.25
CA ARG A 97 -9.17 0.83 14.65
C ARG A 97 -8.01 1.21 15.55
N ARG A 98 -8.31 1.37 16.83
CA ARG A 98 -7.32 1.58 17.89
C ARG A 98 -7.32 0.40 18.83
N ASP A 99 -6.16 -0.17 19.08
CA ASP A 99 -6.03 -1.30 19.99
C ASP A 99 -6.35 -0.87 21.43
N ARG A 100 -7.27 -1.55 22.12
CA ARG A 100 -7.59 -1.15 23.51
C ARG A 100 -6.54 -1.57 24.55
N ALA A 101 -5.54 -2.37 24.19
CA ALA A 101 -4.48 -2.75 25.12
C ALA A 101 -3.27 -1.82 25.02
N THR A 102 -2.84 -1.50 23.79
CA THR A 102 -1.63 -0.71 23.52
C THR A 102 -1.92 0.72 23.07
N GLY A 103 -3.15 1.04 22.68
CA GLY A 103 -3.50 2.33 22.09
C GLY A 103 -3.00 2.52 20.65
N ARG A 104 -2.28 1.53 20.08
CA ARG A 104 -1.71 1.59 18.73
C ARG A 104 -2.83 1.54 17.67
N PRO A 105 -2.81 2.45 16.68
CA PRO A 105 -3.75 2.38 15.56
C PRO A 105 -3.38 1.24 14.61
N PHE A 106 -4.39 0.64 14.00
CA PHE A 106 -4.22 -0.41 12.98
C PHE A 106 -5.32 -0.37 11.94
N VAL A 107 -4.98 -0.82 10.73
CA VAL A 107 -5.94 -1.06 9.65
C VAL A 107 -6.05 -2.54 9.35
N VAL A 108 -7.24 -2.98 8.97
CA VAL A 108 -7.49 -4.30 8.40
C VAL A 108 -8.01 -4.13 6.98
N VAL A 109 -7.21 -4.51 6.00
CA VAL A 109 -7.54 -4.51 4.58
C VAL A 109 -8.35 -5.78 4.25
N GLU A 110 -9.66 -5.60 4.04
CA GLU A 110 -10.63 -6.68 3.90
C GLU A 110 -11.06 -6.92 2.44
N ALA A 111 -10.95 -5.90 1.61
CA ALA A 111 -11.25 -5.96 0.18
C ALA A 111 -10.37 -5.00 -0.62
N ALA A 112 -10.39 -5.21 -1.95
CA ALA A 112 -9.75 -4.34 -2.92
C ALA A 112 -10.73 -4.10 -4.07
N LEU A 113 -10.78 -2.85 -4.53
CA LEU A 113 -11.64 -2.38 -5.61
C LEU A 113 -10.75 -1.87 -6.75
N PRO A 114 -10.68 -2.59 -7.90
CA PRO A 114 -10.00 -2.10 -9.11
C PRO A 114 -10.58 -0.76 -9.56
N ALA A 115 -9.72 0.23 -9.86
CA ALA A 115 -10.18 1.48 -10.44
C ALA A 115 -10.25 1.33 -11.97
N ARG A 116 -11.45 1.46 -12.52
CA ARG A 116 -11.75 1.11 -13.93
C ARG A 116 -11.51 2.26 -14.90
N HIS A 117 -11.49 3.49 -14.39
CA HIS A 117 -11.44 4.72 -15.18
C HIS A 117 -10.10 5.45 -15.02
N THR A 118 -9.05 4.73 -14.64
CA THR A 118 -7.72 5.31 -14.43
C THR A 118 -7.12 5.79 -15.74
N ARG A 119 -6.26 6.81 -15.66
CA ARG A 119 -5.32 7.11 -16.74
C ARG A 119 -3.98 6.53 -16.33
N HIS A 120 -3.41 5.70 -17.19
CA HIS A 120 -2.16 5.00 -16.93
C HIS A 120 -1.22 5.11 -18.12
N GLY A 121 0.07 5.06 -17.82
CA GLY A 121 1.14 4.80 -18.77
C GLY A 121 2.04 3.69 -18.24
N ARG A 122 3.21 3.49 -18.85
CA ARG A 122 4.18 2.48 -18.40
C ARG A 122 4.80 2.77 -17.02
N SER A 123 4.71 4.02 -16.53
CA SER A 123 5.41 4.48 -15.33
C SER A 123 4.59 5.47 -14.48
N TYR A 124 3.27 5.54 -14.71
CA TYR A 124 2.38 6.34 -13.88
C TYR A 124 0.95 5.81 -13.95
N LEU A 125 0.25 5.92 -12.82
CA LEU A 125 -1.18 5.69 -12.66
C LEU A 125 -1.81 6.91 -12.01
N THR A 126 -2.95 7.38 -12.51
CA THR A 126 -3.71 8.43 -11.81
C THR A 126 -5.20 8.13 -11.79
N PHE A 127 -5.84 8.51 -10.68
CA PHE A 127 -7.28 8.41 -10.51
C PHE A 127 -7.94 9.62 -11.17
N THR A 128 -8.89 9.35 -12.06
CA THR A 128 -9.77 10.39 -12.60
C THR A 128 -10.91 10.69 -11.62
N HIS A 129 -11.63 11.79 -11.84
CA HIS A 129 -12.85 12.06 -11.06
C HIS A 129 -13.84 10.89 -11.15
N ASP A 130 -14.07 10.37 -12.35
CA ASP A 130 -14.93 9.21 -12.58
C ASP A 130 -14.43 7.96 -11.85
N SER A 131 -13.11 7.78 -11.73
CA SER A 131 -12.53 6.69 -10.92
C SER A 131 -12.92 6.82 -9.46
N LEU A 132 -12.83 8.04 -8.92
CA LEU A 132 -13.16 8.27 -7.51
C LEU A 132 -14.65 8.08 -7.26
N VAL A 133 -15.52 8.58 -8.14
CA VAL A 133 -16.97 8.39 -8.03
C VAL A 133 -17.33 6.91 -8.05
N ASP A 134 -16.85 6.15 -9.04
CA ASP A 134 -17.11 4.70 -9.14
C ASP A 134 -16.60 3.93 -7.91
N LEU A 135 -15.41 4.28 -7.39
CA LEU A 135 -14.88 3.67 -6.17
C LEU A 135 -15.74 3.95 -4.93
N HIS A 136 -16.30 5.16 -4.80
CA HIS A 136 -17.18 5.49 -3.67
C HIS A 136 -18.55 4.83 -3.82
N ASP A 137 -19.13 4.84 -5.01
CA ASP A 137 -20.39 4.14 -5.28
C ASP A 137 -20.26 2.63 -5.00
N GLU A 138 -19.14 2.02 -5.39
CA GLU A 138 -18.86 0.62 -5.11
C GLU A 138 -18.59 0.35 -3.62
N LEU A 139 -17.93 1.27 -2.92
CA LEU A 139 -17.74 1.21 -1.47
C LEU A 139 -19.10 1.24 -0.76
N ASP A 140 -19.95 2.20 -1.06
CA ASP A 140 -21.25 2.40 -0.41
C ASP A 140 -22.20 1.22 -0.69
N ALA A 141 -22.23 0.73 -1.92
CA ALA A 141 -23.11 -0.37 -2.31
C ALA A 141 -22.69 -1.73 -1.71
N ARG A 142 -21.39 -1.99 -1.57
CA ARG A 142 -20.87 -3.32 -1.21
C ARG A 142 -20.31 -3.41 0.20
N TYR A 143 -19.92 -2.30 0.78
CA TYR A 143 -19.19 -2.22 2.05
C TYR A 143 -19.62 -0.98 2.88
N PRO A 144 -20.92 -0.80 3.16
CA PRO A 144 -21.46 0.43 3.77
C PRO A 144 -20.86 0.77 5.15
N ASP A 145 -20.31 -0.22 5.87
CA ASP A 145 -19.69 -0.04 7.19
C ASP A 145 -18.15 0.02 7.13
N LYS A 146 -17.57 0.23 5.95
CA LYS A 146 -16.11 0.21 5.72
C LYS A 146 -15.61 1.55 5.21
N LEU A 147 -14.28 1.69 5.24
CA LEU A 147 -13.57 2.88 4.78
C LEU A 147 -12.61 2.54 3.65
N LEU A 148 -12.27 3.55 2.86
CA LEU A 148 -11.04 3.52 2.07
C LEU A 148 -9.84 3.63 3.04
N VAL A 149 -9.16 2.52 3.24
CA VAL A 149 -7.98 2.41 4.13
C VAL A 149 -6.67 2.56 3.37
N GLY A 150 -6.73 2.85 2.07
CA GLY A 150 -5.56 3.05 1.24
C GLY A 150 -5.82 2.78 -0.22
N TRP A 151 -4.74 2.58 -0.95
CA TRP A 151 -4.74 2.27 -2.38
C TRP A 151 -3.61 1.30 -2.71
N TYR A 152 -3.69 0.72 -3.90
CA TYR A 152 -2.62 -0.10 -4.44
C TYR A 152 -2.41 0.20 -5.92
N HIS A 153 -1.20 -0.05 -6.40
CA HIS A 153 -0.87 -0.03 -7.81
C HIS A 153 0.28 -1.00 -8.13
N THR A 154 0.49 -1.22 -9.42
CA THR A 154 1.61 -2.02 -9.93
C THR A 154 2.75 -1.16 -10.44
N HIS A 155 3.95 -1.75 -10.48
CA HIS A 155 5.17 -1.12 -10.98
C HIS A 155 5.90 -1.97 -12.04
N PRO A 156 5.23 -2.43 -13.13
CA PRO A 156 5.72 -3.54 -13.95
C PRO A 156 7.19 -3.45 -14.40
N GLY A 157 7.98 -4.44 -13.97
CA GLY A 157 9.41 -4.54 -14.28
C GLY A 157 10.30 -3.61 -13.45
N MET A 158 9.79 -3.05 -12.35
CA MET A 158 10.52 -2.15 -11.47
C MET A 158 10.60 -2.72 -10.04
N ASP A 159 11.39 -2.05 -9.20
CA ASP A 159 11.46 -2.36 -7.77
C ASP A 159 10.20 -1.90 -7.02
N VAL A 160 10.05 -2.33 -5.76
CA VAL A 160 8.96 -1.90 -4.88
C VAL A 160 9.33 -0.57 -4.20
N PHE A 161 8.88 0.55 -4.75
CA PHE A 161 9.08 1.91 -4.21
C PHE A 161 7.90 2.84 -4.55
N LEU A 162 7.84 4.02 -3.94
CA LEU A 162 6.94 5.10 -4.38
C LEU A 162 7.74 6.13 -5.18
N SER A 163 7.31 6.41 -6.42
CA SER A 163 7.82 7.52 -7.21
C SER A 163 7.40 8.87 -6.62
N GLY A 164 8.00 9.97 -7.10
CA GLY A 164 7.54 11.31 -6.72
C GLY A 164 6.08 11.57 -7.11
N TYR A 165 5.61 10.95 -8.19
CA TYR A 165 4.22 11.02 -8.61
C TYR A 165 3.30 10.22 -7.67
N ASP A 166 3.74 9.04 -7.22
CA ASP A 166 2.99 8.22 -6.27
C ASP A 166 2.83 8.91 -4.91
N LEU A 167 3.87 9.61 -4.44
CA LEU A 167 3.81 10.42 -3.24
C LEU A 167 2.79 11.55 -3.37
N TRP A 168 2.82 12.28 -4.49
CA TRP A 168 1.84 13.33 -4.78
C TRP A 168 0.42 12.76 -4.82
N LEU A 169 0.20 11.65 -5.52
CA LEU A 169 -1.10 10.98 -5.58
C LEU A 169 -1.58 10.58 -4.19
N HIS A 170 -0.72 9.94 -3.41
CA HIS A 170 -1.04 9.50 -2.05
C HIS A 170 -1.43 10.68 -1.16
N GLU A 171 -0.73 11.82 -1.25
CA GLU A 171 -1.07 13.03 -0.51
C GLU A 171 -2.41 13.64 -0.95
N HIS A 172 -2.71 13.66 -2.25
CA HIS A 172 -3.87 14.40 -2.77
C HIS A 172 -5.17 13.60 -2.75
N PHE A 173 -5.11 12.30 -3.03
CA PHE A 173 -6.30 11.43 -3.11
C PHE A 173 -6.49 10.56 -1.87
N PHE A 174 -5.43 10.32 -1.10
CA PHE A 174 -5.46 9.52 0.12
C PHE A 174 -4.82 10.27 1.31
N PRO A 175 -5.33 11.46 1.67
CA PRO A 175 -4.69 12.38 2.61
C PRO A 175 -4.74 11.92 4.08
N TYR A 176 -5.54 10.90 4.41
CA TYR A 176 -5.80 10.56 5.80
C TYR A 176 -4.67 9.75 6.44
N PRO A 177 -4.40 9.93 7.75
CA PRO A 177 -3.25 9.32 8.42
C PRO A 177 -3.32 7.78 8.51
N TRP A 178 -4.51 7.18 8.38
CA TRP A 178 -4.69 5.74 8.35
C TRP A 178 -4.56 5.13 6.95
N GLN A 179 -4.49 5.96 5.91
CA GLN A 179 -4.45 5.46 4.54
C GLN A 179 -3.04 5.03 4.18
N VAL A 180 -2.94 3.84 3.60
CA VAL A 180 -1.67 3.23 3.17
C VAL A 180 -1.57 3.17 1.65
N ALA A 181 -0.36 3.05 1.13
CA ALA A 181 -0.13 2.67 -0.27
C ALA A 181 0.40 1.24 -0.32
N LEU A 182 0.04 0.47 -1.33
CA LEU A 182 0.57 -0.87 -1.60
C LEU A 182 1.11 -0.92 -3.02
N VAL A 183 2.42 -1.16 -3.16
CA VAL A 183 3.04 -1.39 -4.46
C VAL A 183 3.20 -2.88 -4.67
N ILE A 184 2.82 -3.37 -5.85
CA ILE A 184 2.97 -4.77 -6.25
C ILE A 184 3.81 -4.80 -7.52
N GLU A 185 4.86 -5.60 -7.54
CA GLU A 185 5.53 -5.91 -8.79
C GLU A 185 4.85 -7.14 -9.42
N PRO A 186 4.28 -7.05 -10.63
CA PRO A 186 3.54 -8.18 -11.21
C PRO A 186 4.43 -9.24 -11.89
N HIS A 187 5.67 -8.93 -12.30
CA HIS A 187 6.58 -9.93 -12.92
C HIS A 187 7.38 -10.74 -11.91
N ALA A 188 7.56 -10.21 -10.70
CA ALA A 188 8.26 -10.86 -9.61
C ALA A 188 7.31 -11.05 -8.43
N PRO A 189 7.50 -12.06 -7.57
CA PRO A 189 6.72 -12.18 -6.35
C PRO A 189 7.19 -11.13 -5.32
N ALA A 190 6.92 -9.84 -5.56
CA ALA A 190 7.33 -8.76 -4.68
C ALA A 190 6.20 -7.74 -4.45
N GLY A 191 6.18 -7.18 -3.26
CA GLY A 191 5.24 -6.11 -2.90
C GLY A 191 5.55 -5.53 -1.54
N GLY A 192 4.93 -4.39 -1.23
CA GLY A 192 5.21 -3.68 0.01
C GLY A 192 4.21 -2.59 0.34
N PHE A 193 3.85 -2.49 1.62
CA PHE A 193 3.01 -1.41 2.13
C PHE A 193 3.86 -0.21 2.50
N PHE A 194 3.41 0.97 2.14
CA PHE A 194 3.99 2.24 2.55
C PHE A 194 3.01 2.93 3.50
N VAL A 195 3.54 3.33 4.64
CA VAL A 195 2.78 3.94 5.74
C VAL A 195 3.42 5.29 6.04
N ARG A 196 2.60 6.29 6.32
CA ARG A 196 3.08 7.62 6.72
C ARG A 196 3.96 7.54 7.97
N GLY A 197 5.11 8.19 7.91
CA GLY A 197 6.04 8.38 9.01
C GLY A 197 5.62 9.51 9.95
N PRO A 198 6.46 9.84 10.95
CA PRO A 198 6.19 10.92 11.91
C PRO A 198 6.04 12.31 11.29
N ASP A 199 6.63 12.53 10.11
CA ASP A 199 6.52 13.75 9.31
C ASP A 199 5.23 13.80 8.47
N GLY A 200 4.39 12.77 8.55
CA GLY A 200 3.12 12.68 7.83
C GLY A 200 3.25 12.15 6.40
N GLN A 201 4.45 11.82 5.93
CA GLN A 201 4.69 11.29 4.58
C GLN A 201 5.29 9.89 4.65
N PRO A 202 5.00 8.99 3.70
CA PRO A 202 5.69 7.71 3.63
C PRO A 202 7.13 7.90 3.13
N ASP A 203 8.07 7.13 3.66
CA ASP A 203 9.41 7.02 3.04
C ASP A 203 9.27 6.25 1.71
N PRO A 204 9.60 6.87 0.57
CA PRO A 204 9.36 6.28 -0.74
C PRO A 204 10.16 5.01 -1.01
N ARG A 205 11.21 4.73 -0.24
CA ARG A 205 12.09 3.57 -0.46
C ARG A 205 12.00 2.54 0.64
N ARG A 206 11.16 2.76 1.66
CA ARG A 206 11.05 1.87 2.82
C ARG A 206 9.61 1.41 3.03
N TYR A 207 9.23 0.34 2.34
CA TYR A 207 8.00 -0.36 2.67
C TYR A 207 8.10 -1.01 4.06
N CYS A 208 6.94 -1.20 4.70
CA CYS A 208 6.77 -1.79 6.03
C CYS A 208 6.33 -3.25 5.94
N GLY A 209 6.54 -3.97 7.04
CA GLY A 209 5.94 -5.27 7.28
C GLY A 209 4.45 -5.17 7.58
N PHE A 210 3.76 -6.31 7.56
CA PHE A 210 2.31 -6.40 7.80
C PHE A 210 1.93 -7.75 8.40
N GLY A 211 0.70 -7.84 8.94
CA GLY A 211 0.11 -9.09 9.40
C GLY A 211 -0.80 -9.72 8.33
N GLU A 212 -0.44 -10.87 7.80
CA GLU A 212 -1.33 -11.68 6.97
C GLU A 212 -2.36 -12.39 7.86
N LEU A 213 -3.65 -12.10 7.68
CA LEU A 213 -4.70 -12.79 8.43
C LEU A 213 -4.96 -14.19 7.90
N LEU A 214 -5.07 -15.18 8.79
CA LEU A 214 -5.26 -16.58 8.40
C LEU A 214 -6.73 -16.94 8.19
N ARG A 215 -7.03 -17.72 7.12
CA ARG A 215 -8.32 -18.41 6.98
C ARG A 215 -8.44 -19.44 8.11
N GLY A 216 -9.53 -19.44 8.89
CA GLY A 216 -9.76 -20.43 9.95
C GLY A 216 -9.40 -20.01 11.39
N GLY A 217 -8.83 -18.81 11.58
CA GLY A 217 -9.08 -18.06 12.82
C GLY A 217 -8.18 -18.30 14.04
N ARG A 218 -7.00 -18.94 13.93
CA ARG A 218 -5.90 -18.88 14.91
C ARG A 218 -4.59 -19.40 14.30
N VAL A 219 -3.46 -18.83 14.70
CA VAL A 219 -2.13 -19.44 14.52
C VAL A 219 -2.04 -20.64 15.48
N PRO A 220 -1.71 -21.86 15.02
CA PRO A 220 -1.50 -23.00 15.91
C PRO A 220 -0.42 -22.68 16.95
N GLN A 221 -0.66 -23.03 18.22
CA GLN A 221 0.39 -23.02 19.25
C GLN A 221 1.47 -24.02 18.82
N ALA A 222 2.74 -23.75 19.15
CA ALA A 222 3.95 -24.38 18.62
C ALA A 222 4.07 -25.92 18.70
N ASP A 223 3.04 -26.63 19.16
CA ASP A 223 3.03 -28.08 19.41
C ASP A 223 2.35 -28.92 18.31
N LEU A 224 1.96 -28.32 17.17
CA LEU A 224 1.52 -29.06 15.99
C LEU A 224 2.41 -28.75 14.79
N ALA A 225 3.01 -29.79 14.22
CA ALA A 225 4.08 -29.78 13.20
C ALA A 225 3.73 -29.13 11.84
N GLU A 226 2.57 -28.47 11.71
CA GLU A 226 2.20 -27.77 10.48
C GLU A 226 2.30 -26.26 10.66
N SER A 227 3.31 -25.66 10.00
CA SER A 227 3.37 -24.22 9.83
C SER A 227 2.06 -23.71 9.20
N PRO A 228 1.43 -22.67 9.75
CA PRO A 228 0.21 -22.12 9.18
C PRO A 228 0.41 -21.78 7.69
N ARG A 229 -0.50 -22.28 6.84
CA ARG A 229 -0.42 -22.11 5.38
C ARG A 229 -0.65 -20.64 5.03
N THR A 230 0.42 -19.97 4.59
CA THR A 230 0.37 -18.64 3.96
C THR A 230 -0.16 -18.75 2.54
N ILE A 231 -0.85 -17.72 2.08
CA ILE A 231 -1.12 -17.52 0.65
C ILE A 231 -0.34 -16.34 0.06
N VAL A 232 0.33 -15.54 0.90
CA VAL A 232 1.24 -14.50 0.45
C VAL A 232 2.49 -15.15 -0.12
N ALA A 233 2.78 -14.83 -1.38
CA ALA A 233 3.90 -15.38 -2.14
C ALA A 233 5.11 -14.44 -2.21
N TRP A 234 5.05 -13.24 -1.61
CA TRP A 234 6.12 -12.24 -1.73
C TRP A 234 7.44 -12.69 -1.11
N THR A 235 8.54 -12.53 -1.85
CA THR A 235 9.89 -13.00 -1.47
C THR A 235 10.81 -11.89 -0.96
N ASN A 236 10.46 -10.62 -1.20
CA ASN A 236 11.18 -9.46 -0.68
C ASN A 236 10.90 -9.19 0.82
N LEU A 237 10.01 -9.97 1.44
CA LEU A 237 9.62 -9.89 2.85
C LEU A 237 9.95 -11.20 3.56
N ARG A 238 10.29 -11.12 4.85
CA ARG A 238 10.58 -12.29 5.68
C ARG A 238 9.41 -12.64 6.59
N ARG A 239 9.10 -13.92 6.75
CA ARG A 239 8.06 -14.39 7.67
C ARG A 239 8.64 -14.84 9.01
N ASP A 240 7.91 -14.63 10.10
CA ASP A 240 8.23 -15.28 11.38
C ASP A 240 8.32 -16.81 11.25
N GLY A 241 9.34 -17.42 11.86
CA GLY A 241 9.53 -18.87 11.91
C GLY A 241 10.28 -19.49 10.71
N LEU A 242 10.64 -18.72 9.68
CA LEU A 242 11.64 -19.14 8.69
C LEU A 242 12.98 -18.49 9.05
N ALA A 243 13.84 -19.27 9.74
CA ALA A 243 15.27 -18.98 9.73
C ALA A 243 15.69 -18.80 8.26
N SER A 244 16.43 -17.73 7.97
CA SER A 244 17.10 -17.54 6.69
C SER A 244 18.01 -18.74 6.47
N GLY A 245 17.51 -19.75 5.78
CA GLY A 245 18.22 -20.96 5.45
C GLY A 245 19.21 -20.66 4.33
N GLY A 246 20.48 -20.52 4.70
CA GLY A 246 21.62 -20.94 3.89
C GLY A 246 22.13 -19.96 2.84
N GLY A 247 23.46 -19.84 2.81
CA GLY A 247 24.27 -19.12 1.85
C GLY A 247 25.63 -18.81 2.45
#